data_AF-A0AAU4W4D8-F1
#
_entry.id   AF-A0AAU4W4D8-F1
#
_cell.length_a   1.000
_cell.length_b   1.000
_cell.length_c   1.000
_cell.angle_alpha   90.00
_cell.angle_beta   90.00
_cell.angle_gamma   90.00
#
_symmetry.space_group_name_H-M   'P 1'
#
loop_
_entity.id
_entity.type
_entity.pdbx_description
1 polymer ?
#
loop_
_entity_poly.entity_id
_entity_poly.type
_entity_poly.pdbx_seq_one_letter_code
_entity_poly.pdbx_strand_id
1 'polypeptide(L)'
;MSEINSASRWTSDHLLKPGGTALYGAQQRERLRQMADAVQALLREYRFDLENVRFDGDKPYENRLRAYLASRPLANLEKNLRDAVNNAGKLDTEFQRRYVELPARRERKAEKKELEKARKKGLSDARGVNTAAALQGMALGLNDPARDGKSNAQKNSPEGQEPTFLDYLENQRRA
;
A
#
# COMPACT_ATOMS: atom_id res chain seq x y z
N MET A 1 -37.89 -3.78 28.90
CA MET A 1 -37.40 -3.55 27.52
C MET A 1 -36.18 -2.66 27.62
N SER A 2 -35.00 -3.25 27.58
CA SER A 2 -33.73 -2.53 27.67
C SER A 2 -33.38 -1.97 26.30
N GLU A 3 -33.33 -0.65 26.17
CA GLU A 3 -32.73 0.04 25.03
C GLU A 3 -31.28 -0.43 24.90
N ILE A 4 -31.04 -1.35 23.98
CA ILE A 4 -29.69 -1.78 23.63
C ILE A 4 -29.06 -0.60 22.91
N ASN A 5 -28.15 0.10 23.58
CA ASN A 5 -27.36 1.21 23.03
C ASN A 5 -26.94 0.97 21.57
N SER A 6 -27.68 1.56 20.63
CA SER A 6 -27.42 1.52 19.19
C SER A 6 -26.07 2.14 18.83
N ALA A 7 -25.48 2.90 19.76
CA ALA A 7 -24.18 3.56 19.62
C ALA A 7 -22.98 2.58 19.65
N SER A 8 -23.12 1.40 20.27
CA SER A 8 -22.02 0.44 20.43
C SER A 8 -22.09 -0.74 19.46
N ARG A 9 -23.21 -0.90 18.74
CA ARG A 9 -23.44 -1.98 17.78
C ARG A 9 -23.23 -1.46 16.36
N TRP A 10 -22.57 -2.24 15.52
CA TRP A 10 -22.33 -1.83 14.14
C TRP A 10 -23.66 -1.80 13.39
N THR A 11 -23.88 -0.73 12.65
CA THR A 11 -24.99 -0.53 11.71
C THR A 11 -24.44 -0.02 10.39
N SER A 12 -25.23 -0.09 9.32
CA SER A 12 -24.84 0.42 7.99
C SER A 12 -24.35 1.87 8.01
N ASP A 13 -24.86 2.69 8.92
CA ASP A 13 -24.49 4.11 9.07
C ASP A 13 -23.04 4.33 9.51
N HIS A 14 -22.37 3.27 9.99
CA HIS A 14 -20.98 3.31 10.40
C HIS A 14 -20.01 3.08 9.22
N LEU A 15 -20.47 2.55 8.08
CA LEU A 15 -19.57 2.16 6.98
C LEU A 15 -18.72 3.31 6.42
N LEU A 16 -19.27 4.52 6.39
CA LEU A 16 -18.60 5.72 5.88
C LEU A 16 -17.97 6.59 6.99
N LYS A 17 -18.13 6.19 8.25
CA LYS A 17 -17.56 6.92 9.39
C LYS A 17 -16.14 6.44 9.67
N PRO A 18 -15.22 7.34 10.09
CA PRO A 18 -13.89 6.93 10.50
C PRO A 18 -13.99 5.89 11.64
N GLY A 19 -13.31 4.76 11.48
CA GLY A 19 -13.31 3.67 12.46
C GLY A 19 -14.51 2.72 12.44
N GLY A 20 -15.51 2.94 11.56
CA GLY A 20 -16.68 2.06 11.49
C GLY A 20 -16.37 0.64 10.98
N THR A 21 -15.42 0.51 10.06
CA THR A 21 -14.93 -0.81 9.59
C THR A 21 -14.17 -1.56 10.69
N ALA A 22 -13.40 -0.85 11.52
CA ALA A 22 -12.75 -1.43 12.70
C ALA A 22 -13.78 -1.95 13.72
N LEU A 23 -14.83 -1.18 13.99
CA LEU A 23 -15.92 -1.60 14.88
C LEU A 23 -16.64 -2.85 14.34
N TYR A 24 -16.94 -2.90 13.05
CA TYR A 24 -17.52 -4.07 12.40
C TYR A 24 -16.62 -5.30 12.55
N GLY A 25 -15.34 -5.15 12.18
CA GLY A 25 -14.35 -6.21 12.26
C GLY A 25 -14.23 -6.75 13.68
N ALA A 26 -14.20 -5.88 14.69
CA ALA A 26 -14.18 -6.27 16.10
C ALA A 26 -15.41 -7.09 16.50
N GLN A 27 -16.62 -6.66 16.11
CA GLN A 27 -17.85 -7.39 16.42
C GLN A 27 -17.91 -8.75 15.73
N GLN A 28 -17.50 -8.84 14.47
CA GLN A 28 -17.45 -10.13 13.77
C GLN A 28 -16.42 -11.07 14.38
N ARG A 29 -15.26 -10.55 14.78
CA ARG A 29 -14.24 -11.35 15.50
C ARG A 29 -14.80 -11.93 16.78
N GLU A 30 -15.51 -11.12 17.57
CA GLU A 30 -16.07 -11.57 18.83
C GLU A 30 -17.14 -12.65 18.62
N ARG A 31 -18.06 -12.44 17.67
CA ARG A 31 -19.04 -13.45 17.30
C ARG A 31 -18.40 -14.76 16.85
N LEU A 32 -17.38 -14.69 15.98
CA LEU A 32 -16.69 -15.87 15.47
C LEU A 32 -15.88 -16.59 16.57
N ARG A 33 -15.31 -15.86 17.54
CA ARG A 33 -14.65 -16.45 18.72
C ARG A 33 -15.64 -17.22 19.57
N GLN A 34 -16.78 -16.62 19.91
CA GLN A 34 -17.83 -17.28 20.69
C GLN A 34 -18.31 -18.56 20.00
N MET A 35 -18.48 -18.53 18.68
CA MET A 35 -18.81 -19.72 17.89
C MET A 35 -17.69 -20.78 17.94
N ALA A 36 -16.43 -20.38 17.79
CA ALA A 36 -15.29 -21.29 17.86
C ALA A 36 -15.18 -21.97 19.23
N ASP A 37 -15.37 -21.22 20.31
CA ASP A 37 -15.31 -21.72 21.68
C ASP A 37 -16.47 -22.68 21.97
N ALA A 38 -17.69 -22.38 21.47
CA ALA A 38 -18.83 -23.28 21.55
C ALA A 38 -18.59 -24.60 20.79
N VAL A 39 -18.04 -24.53 19.57
CA VAL A 39 -17.68 -25.73 18.79
C VAL A 39 -16.58 -26.53 19.48
N GLN A 40 -15.62 -25.87 20.11
CA GLN A 40 -14.57 -26.54 20.88
C GLN A 40 -15.13 -27.30 22.08
N ALA A 41 -16.10 -26.72 22.80
CA ALA A 41 -16.78 -27.40 23.90
C ALA A 41 -17.54 -28.65 23.40
N LEU A 42 -18.36 -28.49 22.36
CA LEU A 42 -19.09 -29.59 21.72
C LEU A 42 -18.17 -30.70 21.23
N LEU A 43 -17.00 -30.35 20.70
CA LEU A 43 -16.02 -31.34 20.25
C LEU A 43 -15.49 -32.21 21.38
N ARG A 44 -15.25 -31.61 22.56
CA ARG A 44 -14.76 -32.35 23.72
C ARG A 44 -15.83 -33.30 24.24
N GLU A 45 -17.08 -32.83 24.34
CA GLU A 45 -18.24 -33.64 24.76
C GLU A 45 -18.47 -34.79 23.78
N TYR A 46 -18.61 -34.48 22.49
CA TYR A 46 -18.84 -35.48 21.44
C TYR A 46 -17.73 -36.54 21.40
N ARG A 47 -16.47 -36.12 21.51
CA ARG A 47 -15.36 -37.06 21.53
C ARG A 47 -15.37 -37.92 22.79
N PHE A 48 -15.64 -37.34 23.95
CA PHE A 48 -15.73 -38.08 25.22
C PHE A 48 -16.82 -39.15 25.15
N ASP A 49 -18.01 -38.79 24.66
CA ASP A 49 -19.13 -39.73 24.51
C ASP A 49 -18.78 -40.87 23.56
N LEU A 50 -18.14 -40.57 22.42
CA LEU A 50 -17.71 -41.59 21.47
C LEU A 50 -16.59 -42.48 22.00
N GLU A 51 -15.68 -41.97 22.83
CA GLU A 51 -14.62 -42.77 23.45
C GLU A 51 -15.18 -43.81 24.43
N ASN A 52 -16.35 -43.54 25.03
CA ASN A 52 -17.05 -44.48 25.91
C ASN A 52 -17.79 -45.60 25.15
N VAL A 53 -18.02 -45.44 23.84
CA VAL A 53 -18.62 -46.50 23.02
C VAL A 53 -17.54 -47.54 22.70
N ARG A 54 -17.72 -48.74 23.27
CA ARG A 54 -16.86 -49.91 23.02
C ARG A 54 -17.65 -50.97 22.28
N PHE A 55 -17.01 -51.59 21.29
CA PHE A 55 -17.57 -52.71 20.56
C PHE A 55 -16.85 -54.00 20.95
N ASP A 56 -17.57 -55.12 20.87
CA ASP A 56 -16.99 -56.43 21.15
C ASP A 56 -15.86 -56.73 20.15
N GLY A 57 -14.70 -57.10 20.68
CA GLY A 57 -13.50 -57.37 19.88
C GLY A 57 -12.62 -56.15 19.58
N ASP A 58 -12.96 -54.95 20.06
CA ASP A 58 -12.10 -53.77 19.93
C ASP A 58 -10.73 -54.01 20.58
N LYS A 59 -9.66 -53.70 19.84
CA LYS A 59 -8.30 -53.70 20.40
C LYS A 59 -8.12 -52.52 21.36
N PRO A 60 -7.10 -52.57 22.25
CA PRO A 60 -6.76 -51.41 23.08
C PRO A 60 -6.62 -50.14 22.24
N TYR A 61 -7.27 -49.06 22.66
CA TYR A 61 -7.28 -47.73 22.03
C TYR A 61 -8.04 -47.59 20.69
N GLU A 62 -8.64 -48.66 20.15
CA GLU A 62 -9.37 -48.61 18.88
C GLU A 62 -10.62 -47.72 18.97
N ASN A 63 -11.30 -47.74 20.12
CA ASN A 63 -12.38 -46.81 20.46
C ASN A 63 -11.92 -45.34 20.40
N ARG A 64 -10.74 -45.02 20.96
CA ARG A 64 -10.18 -43.65 20.93
C ARG A 64 -9.83 -43.19 19.54
N LEU A 65 -9.24 -44.06 18.73
CA LEU A 65 -8.92 -43.73 17.34
C LEU A 65 -10.19 -43.45 16.53
N ARG A 66 -11.23 -44.28 16.71
CA ARG A 66 -12.53 -44.11 16.05
C ARG A 66 -13.21 -42.81 16.47
N ALA A 67 -13.25 -42.53 17.77
CA ALA A 67 -13.79 -41.28 18.29
C ALA A 67 -13.05 -40.06 17.74
N TYR A 68 -11.71 -40.12 17.69
CA TYR A 68 -10.89 -39.08 17.08
C TYR A 68 -11.24 -38.86 15.60
N LEU A 69 -11.30 -39.93 14.80
CA LEU A 69 -11.64 -39.84 13.38
C LEU A 69 -13.06 -39.33 13.14
N ALA A 70 -14.03 -39.76 13.96
CA ALA A 70 -15.41 -39.30 13.89
C ALA A 70 -15.55 -37.82 14.30
N SER A 71 -14.73 -37.33 15.23
CA SER A 71 -14.71 -35.92 15.67
C SER A 71 -13.96 -34.97 14.73
N ARG A 72 -13.20 -35.48 13.75
CA ARG A 72 -12.38 -34.65 12.83
C ARG A 72 -13.15 -33.56 12.09
N PRO A 73 -14.36 -33.79 11.54
CA PRO A 73 -15.09 -32.74 10.83
C PRO A 73 -15.39 -31.53 11.73
N LEU A 74 -15.71 -31.78 13.00
CA LEU A 74 -15.96 -30.74 14.00
C LEU A 74 -14.68 -30.01 14.39
N ALA A 75 -13.55 -30.72 14.45
CA ALA A 75 -12.23 -30.12 14.68
C ALA A 75 -11.85 -29.17 13.54
N ASN A 76 -12.13 -29.57 12.29
CA ASN A 76 -11.89 -28.73 11.13
C ASN A 76 -12.79 -27.48 11.14
N LEU A 77 -14.05 -27.61 11.58
CA LEU A 77 -14.93 -26.45 11.75
C LEU A 77 -14.38 -25.45 12.76
N GLU A 78 -13.92 -25.90 13.93
CA GLU A 78 -13.29 -25.06 14.94
C GLU A 78 -12.07 -24.32 14.38
N LYS A 79 -11.18 -25.03 13.69
CA LYS A 79 -10.04 -24.43 13.00
C LYS A 79 -10.46 -23.36 11.99
N ASN A 80 -11.43 -23.67 11.13
CA ASN A 80 -11.92 -22.75 10.10
C ASN A 80 -12.53 -21.48 10.74
N LEU A 81 -13.23 -21.60 11.87
CA LEU A 81 -13.75 -20.45 12.61
C LEU A 81 -12.61 -19.58 13.16
N ARG A 82 -11.55 -20.18 13.70
CA ARG A 82 -10.37 -19.42 14.16
C ARG A 82 -9.65 -18.71 13.00
N ASP A 83 -9.55 -19.36 11.84
CA ASP A 83 -9.00 -18.74 10.64
C ASP A 83 -9.89 -17.58 10.15
N ALA A 84 -11.22 -17.74 10.24
CA ALA A 84 -12.16 -16.67 9.95
C ALA A 84 -12.01 -15.47 10.90
N VAL A 85 -11.75 -15.68 12.20
CA VAL A 85 -11.43 -14.59 13.16
C VAL A 85 -10.20 -13.80 12.70
N ASN A 86 -9.15 -14.50 12.25
CA ASN A 86 -7.93 -13.85 11.75
C ASN A 86 -8.20 -13.05 10.48
N ASN A 87 -9.03 -13.56 9.58
CA ASN A 87 -9.43 -12.84 8.36
C ASN A 87 -10.31 -11.62 8.67
N ALA A 88 -11.24 -11.73 9.61
CA ALA A 88 -12.04 -10.59 10.07
C ALA A 88 -11.17 -9.47 10.67
N GLY A 89 -10.05 -9.82 11.32
CA GLY A 89 -9.07 -8.85 11.81
C GLY A 89 -8.35 -8.05 10.73
N LYS A 90 -8.32 -8.54 9.48
CA LYS A 90 -7.66 -7.86 8.34
C LYS A 90 -8.58 -6.87 7.62
N LEU A 91 -9.88 -6.86 7.93
CA LEU A 91 -10.87 -6.03 7.24
C LEU A 91 -10.54 -4.54 7.31
N ASP A 92 -10.17 -4.05 8.50
CA ASP A 92 -9.85 -2.64 8.69
C ASP A 92 -8.55 -2.27 7.95
N THR A 93 -7.50 -3.09 8.04
CA THR A 93 -6.25 -2.86 7.31
C THR A 93 -6.46 -2.78 5.80
N GLU A 94 -7.24 -3.70 5.22
CA GLU A 94 -7.53 -3.66 3.79
C GLU A 94 -8.40 -2.46 3.41
N PHE A 95 -9.36 -2.08 4.25
CA PHE A 95 -10.16 -0.88 4.04
C PHE A 95 -9.29 0.38 4.03
N GLN A 96 -8.44 0.56 5.05
CA GLN A 96 -7.50 1.69 5.13
C GLN A 96 -6.62 1.75 3.89
N ARG A 97 -6.01 0.62 3.51
CA ARG A 97 -5.12 0.54 2.36
C ARG A 97 -5.80 0.92 1.03
N ARG A 98 -7.05 0.48 0.83
CA ARG A 98 -7.75 0.61 -0.46
C ARG A 98 -8.57 1.88 -0.60
N TYR A 99 -9.20 2.34 0.48
CA TYR A 99 -10.14 3.45 0.45
C TYR A 99 -9.61 4.73 1.09
N VAL A 100 -8.59 4.65 1.95
CA VAL A 100 -7.98 5.83 2.59
C VAL A 100 -6.63 6.15 1.96
N GLU A 101 -5.69 5.21 1.99
CA GLU A 101 -4.32 5.45 1.54
C GLU A 101 -4.20 5.56 0.02
N LEU A 102 -4.91 4.71 -0.73
CA LEU A 102 -4.75 4.62 -2.17
C LEU A 102 -5.22 5.90 -2.91
N PRO A 103 -6.36 6.52 -2.56
CA PRO A 103 -6.72 7.84 -3.08
C PRO A 103 -5.68 8.91 -2.76
N ALA A 104 -5.25 9.02 -1.49
CA ALA A 104 -4.22 9.99 -1.08
C ALA A 104 -2.89 9.78 -1.85
N ARG A 105 -2.51 8.54 -2.14
CA ARG A 105 -1.35 8.24 -2.97
C ARG A 105 -1.53 8.62 -4.44
N ARG A 106 -2.76 8.58 -4.97
CA ARG A 106 -3.06 9.02 -6.35
C ARG A 106 -2.99 10.54 -6.47
N GLU A 107 -3.52 11.27 -5.51
CA GLU A 107 -3.45 12.74 -5.44
C GLU A 107 -1.99 13.23 -5.39
N ARG A 108 -1.19 12.70 -4.45
CA ARG A 108 0.25 13.02 -4.35
C ARG A 108 1.01 12.71 -5.64
N LYS A 109 0.61 11.68 -6.39
CA LYS A 109 1.22 11.36 -7.69
C LYS A 109 0.80 12.35 -8.77
N ALA A 110 -0.45 12.84 -8.74
CA ALA A 110 -0.93 13.85 -9.67
C ALA A 110 -0.19 15.19 -9.43
N GLU A 111 -0.11 15.64 -8.18
CA GLU A 111 0.63 16.85 -7.79
C GLU A 111 2.09 16.81 -8.24
N LYS A 112 2.79 15.69 -7.99
CA LYS A 112 4.18 15.52 -8.45
C LYS A 112 4.30 15.61 -9.96
N LYS A 113 3.37 15.01 -10.70
CA LYS A 113 3.36 15.10 -12.17
C LYS A 113 3.10 16.53 -12.65
N GLU A 114 2.25 17.30 -11.98
CA GLU A 114 2.01 18.70 -12.33
C GLU A 114 3.23 19.58 -12.04
N LEU A 115 3.89 19.39 -10.89
CA LEU A 115 5.13 20.07 -10.57
C LEU A 115 6.25 19.73 -11.57
N GLU A 116 6.37 18.47 -11.98
CA GLU A 116 7.32 18.06 -13.02
C GLU A 116 7.00 18.66 -14.39
N LYS A 117 5.71 18.72 -14.77
CA LYS A 117 5.28 19.40 -16.01
C LYS A 117 5.60 20.89 -15.97
N ALA A 118 5.32 21.57 -14.85
CA ALA A 118 5.61 22.98 -14.65
C ALA A 118 7.13 23.26 -14.74
N ARG A 119 7.95 22.42 -14.09
CA ARG A 119 9.42 22.50 -14.20
C ARG A 119 9.91 22.31 -15.64
N LYS A 120 9.36 21.33 -16.36
CA LYS A 120 9.72 21.10 -17.77
C LYS A 120 9.31 22.26 -18.68
N LYS A 121 8.14 22.85 -18.45
CA LYS A 121 7.66 24.03 -19.20
C LYS A 121 8.55 25.26 -18.93
N GLY A 122 8.89 25.51 -17.67
CA GLY A 122 9.84 26.58 -17.32
C GLY A 122 11.22 26.39 -17.96
N LEU A 123 11.70 25.14 -18.05
CA LEU A 123 12.95 24.83 -18.74
C LEU A 123 12.87 25.00 -20.27
N SER A 124 11.74 24.63 -20.89
CA SER A 124 11.54 24.82 -22.33
C SER A 124 11.42 26.30 -22.68
N ASP A 125 10.72 27.08 -21.86
CA ASP A 125 10.57 28.52 -22.05
C ASP A 125 11.93 29.22 -21.88
N ALA A 126 12.72 28.85 -20.86
CA ALA A 126 14.08 29.37 -20.68
C ALA A 126 15.04 29.00 -21.84
N ARG A 127 14.94 27.78 -22.38
CA ARG A 127 15.72 27.39 -23.57
C ARG A 127 15.27 28.14 -24.82
N GLY A 128 13.96 28.35 -25.00
CA GLY A 128 13.41 29.11 -26.12
C GLY A 128 13.81 30.59 -26.10
N VAL A 129 13.86 31.21 -24.92
CA VAL A 129 14.35 32.59 -24.76
C VAL A 129 15.84 32.69 -25.07
N ASN A 130 16.67 31.72 -24.63
CA ASN A 130 18.10 31.72 -24.94
C ASN A 130 18.39 31.50 -26.43
N THR A 131 17.64 30.64 -27.13
CA THR A 131 17.83 30.44 -28.57
C THR A 131 17.31 31.62 -29.39
N ALA A 132 16.21 32.25 -28.99
CA ALA A 132 15.72 33.47 -29.61
C ALA A 132 16.71 34.63 -29.43
N ALA A 133 17.26 34.81 -28.22
CA ALA A 133 18.29 35.82 -27.96
C ALA A 133 19.57 35.57 -28.78
N ALA A 134 20.01 34.31 -28.90
CA ALA A 134 21.16 33.96 -29.73
C ALA A 134 20.93 34.22 -31.23
N LEU A 135 19.72 33.92 -31.75
CA LEU A 135 19.33 34.21 -33.12
C LEU A 135 19.19 35.71 -33.39
N GLN A 136 18.65 36.47 -32.43
CA GLN A 136 18.51 37.92 -32.55
C GLN A 136 19.87 38.64 -32.50
N GLY A 137 20.81 38.11 -31.72
CA GLY A 137 22.22 38.54 -31.76
C GLY A 137 22.91 38.23 -33.09
N MET A 138 22.63 37.08 -33.72
CA MET A 138 23.13 36.77 -35.06
C MET A 138 22.48 37.63 -36.16
N ALA A 139 21.17 37.91 -36.06
CA ALA A 139 20.45 38.72 -37.03
C ALA A 139 20.91 40.20 -37.01
N LEU A 140 21.27 40.73 -35.85
CA LEU A 140 21.89 42.06 -35.72
C LEU A 140 23.33 42.10 -36.26
N GLY A 141 24.03 40.97 -36.34
CA GLY A 141 25.36 40.86 -36.96
C GLY A 141 25.35 40.74 -38.49
N LEU A 142 24.19 40.58 -39.12
CA LEU A 142 24.02 40.42 -40.57
C LEU A 142 23.61 41.72 -41.29
N ASN A 143 23.44 42.82 -40.56
CA ASN A 143 22.96 44.10 -41.10
C ASN A 143 24.06 45.18 -41.24
N ASP A 144 25.33 44.77 -41.31
CA ASP A 144 26.45 45.68 -41.55
C ASP A 144 27.05 45.41 -42.95
N PRO A 145 26.68 46.17 -44.00
CA PRO A 145 27.26 46.02 -45.32
C PRO A 145 28.52 46.87 -45.42
N ALA A 146 29.64 46.37 -44.91
CA ALA A 146 30.99 46.60 -45.42
C ALA A 146 32.04 46.32 -44.34
N ARG A 147 32.88 45.32 -44.57
CA ARG A 147 34.32 45.53 -44.79
C ARG A 147 35.03 44.21 -45.00
N ASP A 148 35.65 44.13 -46.17
CA ASP A 148 36.79 43.26 -46.44
C ASP A 148 37.88 43.44 -45.39
N GLY A 149 38.54 42.33 -45.06
CA GLY A 149 39.95 42.35 -44.68
C GLY A 149 40.29 41.91 -43.27
N LYS A 150 40.73 40.65 -43.17
CA LYS A 150 41.69 40.10 -42.19
C LYS A 150 41.29 40.16 -40.71
N SER A 151 40.93 38.99 -40.15
CA SER A 151 41.02 38.73 -38.71
C SER A 151 42.08 37.67 -38.42
N ASN A 152 43.10 38.09 -37.68
CA ASN A 152 44.15 37.29 -37.09
C ASN A 152 43.59 36.10 -36.29
N ALA A 153 44.25 34.95 -36.42
CA ALA A 153 44.16 33.87 -35.44
C ALA A 153 44.76 34.35 -34.11
N GLN A 154 43.90 34.77 -33.19
CA GLN A 154 44.31 35.11 -31.83
C GLN A 154 43.75 34.06 -30.87
N LYS A 155 44.68 33.19 -30.47
CA LYS A 155 44.59 32.25 -29.36
C LYS A 155 44.20 33.02 -28.11
N ASN A 156 43.04 32.75 -27.51
CA ASN A 156 42.70 33.13 -26.14
C ASN A 156 41.78 32.07 -25.54
N SER A 157 42.32 31.34 -24.59
CA SER A 157 41.58 30.53 -23.61
C SER A 157 40.57 31.42 -22.85
N PRO A 158 39.46 30.87 -22.35
CA PRO A 158 38.79 31.41 -21.19
C PRO A 158 39.02 30.48 -19.99
N GLU A 159 39.97 30.86 -19.14
CA GLU A 159 39.83 30.65 -17.70
C GLU A 159 38.52 31.34 -17.24
N GLY A 160 37.71 30.65 -16.43
CA GLY A 160 36.52 31.24 -15.81
C GLY A 160 35.19 30.52 -16.01
N GLN A 161 35.17 29.20 -16.20
CA GLN A 161 33.93 28.43 -15.97
C GLN A 161 33.79 28.14 -14.48
N GLU A 162 32.82 28.79 -13.83
CA GLU A 162 32.38 28.36 -12.50
C GLU A 162 31.91 26.90 -12.56
N PRO A 163 32.26 26.07 -11.55
CA PRO A 163 31.95 24.65 -11.56
C PRO A 163 30.45 24.43 -11.67
N THR A 164 30.03 23.64 -12.64
CA THR A 164 28.61 23.33 -12.82
C THR A 164 28.16 22.30 -11.79
N PHE A 165 26.86 22.26 -11.47
CA PHE A 165 26.28 21.28 -10.55
C PHE A 165 26.59 19.82 -10.92
N LEU A 166 26.91 19.56 -12.20
CA LEU A 166 27.36 18.25 -12.68
C LEU A 166 28.75 17.87 -12.13
N ASP A 167 29.68 18.82 -12.01
CA ASP A 167 31.02 18.58 -11.41
C ASP A 167 30.91 18.21 -9.92
N TYR A 168 29.95 18.78 -9.20
CA TYR A 168 29.70 18.48 -7.79
C TYR A 168 29.20 17.04 -7.56
N LEU A 169 28.38 16.53 -8.48
CA LEU A 169 27.86 15.16 -8.41
C LEU A 169 28.91 14.12 -8.80
N GLU A 170 29.82 14.47 -9.72
CA GLU A 170 30.89 13.56 -10.14
C GLU A 170 31.95 13.39 -9.05
N ASN A 171 32.23 14.44 -8.28
CA ASN A 171 33.17 14.38 -7.16
C ASN A 171 32.64 13.57 -5.95
N GLN A 172 31.32 13.48 -5.74
CA GLN A 172 30.75 12.65 -4.67
C GLN A 172 30.71 11.14 -4.97
N ARG A 173 30.93 10.72 -6.22
CA ARG A 173 30.98 9.29 -6.58
C ARG A 173 32.36 8.65 -6.44
N ARG A 174 33.41 9.44 -6.14
CA ARG A 174 34.80 8.99 -6.00
C ARG A 174 35.35 9.08 -4.57
N ALA A 175 34.52 9.43 -3.60
CA ALA A 175 34.80 9.29 -2.17
C ALA A 175 34.08 8.05 -1.61
#